data_AF-A0AAN4ZET6-F1
#
_entry.id   AF-A0AAN4ZET6-F1
#
_cell.length_a   1.000
_cell.length_b   1.000
_cell.length_c   1.000
_cell.angle_alpha   90.00
_cell.angle_beta   90.00
_cell.angle_gamma   90.00
#
_symmetry.space_group_name_H-M   'P 1'
#
loop_
_entity.id
_entity.type
_entity.pdbx_description
1 polymer ?
#
loop_
_entity_poly.entity_id
_entity_poly.type
_entity_poly.pdbx_seq_one_letter_code
_entity_poly.pdbx_strand_id
1 'polypeptide(L)'
;ISTTKYNLLTFIPKNLWEQFYRLANIYFVFIIGTDFFLAQYDVHIFIDPVVFILLLTAVKDALEDLRRHRLDSKVNNTTCRVWDNNANRFRKMKWKHILVGDILHIASKFRL
;
A
#
# COMPACT_ATOMS: atom_id res chain seq x y z
N ILE A 1 -11.06 -1.49 -9.71
CA ILE A 1 -10.64 -0.53 -8.66
C ILE A 1 -9.21 -0.89 -8.27
N SER A 2 -8.28 0.06 -8.31
CA SER A 2 -6.90 -0.14 -7.86
C SER A 2 -6.69 0.84 -6.70
N THR A 3 -6.78 0.35 -5.47
CA THR A 3 -6.40 1.12 -4.27
C THR A 3 -4.91 1.05 -4.00
N THR A 4 -4.19 0.29 -4.80
CA THR A 4 -2.75 0.09 -4.69
C THR A 4 -1.97 1.33 -5.09
N LYS A 5 -1.39 1.95 -4.06
CA LYS A 5 -0.72 3.25 -4.11
C LYS A 5 0.80 3.10 -4.38
N TYR A 6 1.32 1.87 -4.44
CA TYR A 6 2.75 1.57 -4.60
C TYR A 6 3.00 0.40 -5.58
N ASN A 7 4.08 0.53 -6.35
CA ASN A 7 4.76 -0.58 -7.02
C ASN A 7 5.92 -1.01 -6.10
N LEU A 8 6.28 -2.30 -6.04
CA LEU A 8 7.34 -2.81 -5.14
C LEU A 8 8.65 -2.01 -5.24
N LEU A 9 8.95 -1.44 -6.42
CA LEU A 9 10.11 -0.58 -6.68
C LEU A 9 10.00 0.86 -6.13
N THR A 10 8.80 1.42 -5.99
CA THR A 10 8.58 2.76 -5.41
C THR A 10 8.30 2.73 -3.91
N PHE A 11 8.21 1.54 -3.30
CA PHE A 11 7.95 1.38 -1.87
C PHE A 11 9.05 2.03 -1.02
N ILE A 12 10.33 1.69 -1.28
CA ILE A 12 11.46 2.17 -0.49
C ILE A 12 11.56 3.70 -0.50
N PRO A 13 11.67 4.40 -1.65
CA PRO A 13 11.85 5.86 -1.67
C PRO A 13 10.65 6.61 -1.09
N LYS A 14 9.43 6.10 -1.28
CA LYS A 14 8.20 6.77 -0.81
C LYS A 14 7.92 6.50 0.67
N ASN A 15 8.24 5.29 1.15
CA ASN A 15 8.18 4.95 2.56
C ASN A 15 9.22 5.73 3.37
N LEU A 16 10.44 5.87 2.85
CA LEU A 16 11.46 6.75 3.45
C LEU A 16 11.00 8.21 3.47
N TRP A 17 10.40 8.71 2.40
CA TRP A 17 9.85 10.08 2.38
C TRP A 17 8.77 10.30 3.45
N GLU A 18 7.83 9.36 3.60
CA GLU A 18 6.80 9.41 4.65
C GLU A 18 7.41 9.30 6.05
N GLN A 19 8.47 8.49 6.22
CA GLN A 19 9.21 8.41 7.47
C GLN A 19 9.93 9.72 7.79
N PHE A 20 10.58 10.39 6.84
CA PHE A 20 11.26 11.67 7.09
C PHE A 20 10.30 12.84 7.34
N TYR A 21 9.03 12.76 6.93
CA TYR A 21 8.03 13.78 7.28
C TYR A 21 7.61 13.73 8.76
N ARG A 22 7.95 12.64 9.47
CA ARG A 22 7.68 12.50 10.90
C ARG A 22 8.80 13.14 11.70
N LEU A 23 8.46 14.19 12.47
CA LEU A 23 9.40 14.97 13.28
C LEU A 23 10.31 14.12 14.19
N ALA A 24 9.81 12.98 14.70
CA ALA A 24 10.60 12.04 15.49
C ALA A 24 11.82 11.48 14.73
N ASN A 25 11.67 11.16 13.43
CA ASN A 25 12.76 10.61 12.63
C ASN A 25 13.78 11.69 12.26
N ILE A 26 13.32 12.93 12.03
CA ILE A 26 14.20 14.10 11.85
C ILE A 26 15.04 14.33 13.12
N TYR A 27 14.41 14.27 14.30
CA TYR A 27 15.09 14.44 15.58
C TYR A 27 16.23 13.42 15.78
N PHE A 28 16.01 12.15 15.46
CA PHE A 28 17.06 11.14 15.55
C PHE A 28 18.22 11.38 14.57
N VAL A 29 17.93 11.83 13.34
CA VAL A 29 18.96 12.17 12.35
C VAL A 29 19.81 13.35 12.83
N PHE A 30 19.20 14.34 13.47
CA PHE A 30 19.94 15.46 14.09
C PHE A 30 20.85 15.00 15.22
N ILE A 31 20.38 14.12 16.11
CA ILE A 31 21.23 13.56 17.19
C ILE A 31 22.43 12.83 16.59
N ILE A 32 22.21 11.93 15.62
CA ILE A 32 23.29 11.18 14.97
C ILE A 32 24.28 12.11 14.28
N GLY A 33 23.79 13.15 13.59
CA GLY A 33 24.62 14.14 12.91
C GLY A 33 25.43 15.02 13.87
N THR A 34 24.82 15.45 14.97
CA THR A 34 25.50 16.24 16.01
C THR A 34 26.55 15.40 16.74
N ASP A 35 26.24 14.17 17.13
CA ASP A 35 27.21 13.26 17.77
C ASP A 35 28.39 12.92 16.86
N PHE A 36 28.14 12.72 15.55
CA PHE A 36 29.21 12.50 14.58
C PHE A 36 30.16 13.71 14.46
N PHE A 37 29.61 14.93 14.45
CA PHE A 37 30.41 16.15 14.37
C PHE A 37 31.21 16.41 15.66
N LEU A 38 30.63 16.08 16.82
CA LEU A 38 31.26 16.30 18.12
C LEU A 38 32.25 15.19 18.50
N ALA A 39 32.23 14.04 17.81
CA ALA A 39 33.08 12.87 18.08
C ALA A 39 33.10 12.41 19.56
N GLN A 40 32.03 12.73 20.30
CA GLN A 40 31.98 12.63 21.76
C GLN A 40 31.40 11.31 22.26
N TYR A 41 30.65 10.57 21.44
CA TYR A 41 29.92 9.37 21.84
C TYR A 41 30.11 8.20 20.87
N ASP A 42 30.02 6.99 21.41
CA ASP A 42 29.94 5.76 20.63
C ASP A 42 28.55 5.68 19.97
N VAL A 43 28.45 6.32 18.80
CA VAL A 43 27.20 6.65 18.06
C VAL A 43 26.32 5.41 17.81
N HIS A 44 26.90 4.21 17.88
CA HIS A 44 26.22 2.93 17.70
C HIS A 44 25.04 2.72 18.66
N ILE A 45 25.14 3.17 19.91
CA ILE A 45 24.09 2.95 20.93
C ILE A 45 22.76 3.61 20.55
N PHE A 46 22.80 4.73 19.83
CA PHE A 46 21.60 5.46 19.39
C PHE A 46 21.13 5.05 17.99
N ILE A 47 22.05 4.66 17.10
CA ILE A 47 21.72 4.26 15.73
C ILE A 47 20.95 2.95 15.70
N ASP A 48 21.41 1.95 16.47
CA ASP A 48 20.86 0.59 16.43
C ASP A 48 19.34 0.51 16.68
N PRO A 49 18.78 1.10 17.76
CA PRO A 49 17.34 1.06 18.00
C PRO A 49 16.54 1.86 16.97
N VAL A 50 17.09 2.97 16.45
CA VAL A 50 16.42 3.80 15.44
C VAL A 50 16.29 3.05 14.12
N VAL A 51 17.39 2.45 13.65
CA VAL A 51 17.40 1.65 12.42
C VAL A 51 16.46 0.45 12.56
N PHE A 52 16.45 -0.22 13.71
CA PHE A 52 15.55 -1.33 13.97
C PHE A 52 14.07 -0.93 13.87
N ILE A 53 13.67 0.19 14.50
CA ILE A 53 12.28 0.68 14.44
C ILE A 53 11.89 1.10 13.02
N LEU A 54 12.78 1.78 12.29
CA LEU A 54 12.53 2.17 10.89
C LEU A 54 12.34 0.95 10.00
N LEU A 55 13.16 -0.08 10.18
CA LEU A 55 13.08 -1.34 9.44
C LEU A 55 11.81 -2.11 9.77
N LEU A 56 11.45 -2.24 11.05
CA LEU A 56 10.19 -2.87 11.46
C LEU A 56 8.97 -2.15 10.87
N THR A 57 8.98 -0.82 10.89
CA THR A 57 7.89 -0.01 10.33
C THR A 57 7.79 -0.23 8.81
N ALA A 58 8.92 -0.19 8.10
CA ALA A 58 8.97 -0.46 6.67
C ALA A 58 8.46 -1.88 6.31
N VAL A 59 8.85 -2.90 7.06
CA VAL A 59 8.38 -4.28 6.83
C VAL A 59 6.87 -4.38 7.06
N LYS A 60 6.36 -3.78 8.14
CA LYS A 60 4.92 -3.77 8.44
C LYS A 60 4.13 -3.12 7.29
N ASP A 61 4.57 -1.94 6.85
CA ASP A 61 3.89 -1.18 5.79
C ASP A 61 3.94 -1.94 4.45
N ALA A 62 5.05 -2.63 4.15
CA ALA A 62 5.17 -3.47 2.95
C ALA A 62 4.18 -4.65 2.99
N LEU A 63 4.07 -5.33 4.13
CA LEU A 63 3.15 -6.47 4.31
C LEU A 63 1.69 -6.01 4.19
N GLU A 64 1.36 -4.86 4.74
CA GLU A 64 0.02 -4.29 4.63
C GLU A 64 -0.33 -3.93 3.18
N ASP A 65 0.60 -3.32 2.44
CA ASP A 65 0.38 -2.97 1.05
C ASP A 65 0.25 -4.22 0.15
N LEU A 66 1.05 -5.26 0.40
CA LEU A 66 0.91 -6.56 -0.27
C LEU A 66 -0.45 -7.22 0.01
N ARG A 67 -0.94 -7.11 1.26
CA ARG A 67 -2.27 -7.62 1.62
C ARG A 67 -3.35 -6.84 0.85
N ARG A 68 -3.27 -5.52 0.78
CA ARG A 68 -4.21 -4.68 0.01
C ARG A 68 -4.18 -5.01 -1.48
N HIS A 69 -2.99 -5.19 -2.06
CA HIS A 69 -2.81 -5.67 -3.45
C HIS A 69 -3.55 -6.99 -3.72
N ARG A 70 -3.43 -7.97 -2.81
CA ARG A 70 -4.12 -9.26 -2.93
C ARG A 70 -5.64 -9.11 -2.84
N LEU A 71 -6.14 -8.27 -1.93
CA LEU A 71 -7.56 -8.01 -1.76
C LEU A 71 -8.15 -7.34 -3.01
N ASP A 72 -7.49 -6.31 -3.53
CA ASP A 72 -7.91 -5.62 -4.75
C ASP A 72 -7.91 -6.57 -5.95
N SER A 73 -6.88 -7.41 -6.09
CA SER A 73 -6.82 -8.42 -7.15
C SER A 73 -7.96 -9.43 -7.05
N LYS A 74 -8.32 -9.85 -5.83
CA LYS A 74 -9.46 -10.75 -5.59
C LYS A 74 -10.77 -10.09 -6.03
N VAL A 75 -11.04 -8.87 -5.57
CA VAL A 75 -12.26 -8.12 -5.93
C VAL A 75 -12.33 -7.89 -7.43
N ASN A 76 -11.25 -7.42 -8.06
CA ASN A 76 -11.20 -7.14 -9.50
C ASN A 76 -11.40 -8.39 -10.37
N ASN A 77 -11.06 -9.57 -9.86
CA ASN A 77 -11.25 -10.85 -10.56
C ASN A 77 -12.59 -11.53 -10.26
N THR A 78 -13.38 -11.03 -9.30
CA THR A 78 -14.75 -11.52 -9.13
C THR A 78 -15.60 -11.22 -10.37
N THR A 79 -16.67 -11.97 -10.57
CA THR A 79 -17.56 -11.82 -11.75
C THR A 79 -18.91 -11.24 -11.36
N CYS A 80 -19.37 -10.25 -12.13
CA CYS A 80 -20.72 -9.69 -12.07
C CYS A 80 -21.51 -10.09 -13.33
N ARG A 81 -22.85 -10.02 -13.27
CA ARG A 81 -23.71 -10.21 -14.44
C ARG A 81 -24.00 -8.85 -15.07
N VAL A 82 -23.61 -8.69 -16.32
CA VAL A 82 -23.80 -7.48 -17.12
C VAL A 82 -24.76 -7.76 -18.26
N TRP A 83 -25.67 -6.83 -18.55
CA TRP A 83 -26.58 -6.92 -19.68
C TRP A 83 -25.82 -6.75 -21.00
N ASP A 84 -25.99 -7.67 -21.94
CA ASP A 84 -25.43 -7.57 -23.29
C ASP A 84 -26.57 -7.31 -24.27
N ASN A 85 -26.58 -6.11 -24.86
CA ASN A 85 -27.64 -5.68 -25.78
C ASN A 85 -27.63 -6.48 -27.10
N ASN A 86 -26.45 -6.92 -27.55
CA ASN A 86 -26.32 -7.66 -28.82
C ASN A 86 -26.80 -9.11 -28.68
N ALA A 87 -26.52 -9.74 -27.53
CA ALA A 87 -26.92 -11.11 -27.25
C ALA A 87 -28.25 -11.22 -26.48
N ASN A 88 -28.90 -10.08 -26.17
CA ASN A 88 -30.16 -9.95 -25.43
C ASN A 88 -30.19 -10.80 -24.15
N ARG A 89 -29.05 -10.88 -23.45
CA ARG A 89 -28.87 -11.76 -22.27
C ARG A 89 -27.86 -11.20 -21.28
N PHE A 90 -27.97 -11.65 -20.03
CA PHE A 90 -26.94 -11.38 -19.03
C PHE A 90 -25.72 -12.28 -19.23
N ARG A 91 -24.54 -11.67 -19.34
CA ARG A 91 -23.26 -12.38 -19.40
C ARG A 91 -22.46 -12.15 -18.12
N LYS A 92 -21.68 -13.15 -17.71
CA LYS A 92 -20.71 -12.99 -16.63
C LYS A 92 -19.50 -12.21 -17.15
N MET A 93 -19.16 -11.11 -16.48
CA MET A 93 -17.99 -10.31 -16.78
C MET A 93 -17.21 -10.03 -15.49
N LYS A 94 -15.88 -9.95 -15.58
CA LYS A 94 -15.04 -9.58 -14.44
C LYS A 94 -15.26 -8.11 -14.08
N TRP A 95 -15.23 -7.77 -12.80
CA TRP A 95 -15.40 -6.39 -12.33
C TRP A 95 -14.43 -5.40 -12.99
N LYS A 96 -13.20 -5.83 -13.28
CA LYS A 96 -12.20 -4.98 -13.94
C LYS A 96 -12.53 -4.57 -15.39
N HIS A 97 -13.49 -5.20 -16.05
CA HIS A 97 -13.86 -4.90 -17.44
C HIS A 97 -15.18 -4.14 -17.57
N ILE A 98 -15.85 -3.84 -16.45
CA ILE A 98 -17.12 -3.09 -16.44
C ILE A 98 -16.85 -1.63 -16.80
N LEU A 99 -17.67 -1.07 -17.69
CA LEU A 99 -17.58 0.32 -18.13
C LEU A 99 -18.78 1.14 -17.63
N VAL A 100 -18.64 2.46 -17.66
CA VAL A 100 -19.74 3.38 -17.30
C VAL A 100 -20.85 3.25 -18.35
N GLY A 101 -22.09 3.03 -17.90
CA GLY A 101 -23.25 2.78 -18.76
C GLY A 101 -23.68 1.31 -18.84
N ASP A 102 -22.89 0.38 -18.32
CA ASP A 102 -23.25 -1.03 -18.24
C ASP A 102 -24.37 -1.28 -17.21
N ILE A 103 -25.42 -2.01 -17.61
CA ILE A 103 -26.50 -2.42 -16.70
C ILE A 103 -26.08 -3.70 -15.98
N LEU A 104 -26.06 -3.64 -14.64
CA LEU A 104 -25.64 -4.73 -13.78
C LEU A 104 -26.84 -5.42 -13.11
N HIS A 105 -26.79 -6.75 -13.01
CA HIS A 105 -27.75 -7.52 -12.23
C HIS A 105 -27.10 -8.06 -10.95
N ILE A 106 -27.36 -7.40 -9.83
CA ILE A 106 -26.81 -7.75 -8.51
C ILE A 106 -27.78 -8.69 -7.81
N ALA A 107 -27.36 -9.93 -7.54
CA ALA A 107 -28.13 -10.83 -6.69
C ALA A 107 -27.90 -10.45 -5.22
N SER A 108 -28.98 -10.34 -4.44
CA SER A 108 -29.05 -9.88 -3.04
C SER A 108 -28.05 -10.52 -2.05
N LYS A 109 -27.35 -11.59 -2.42
CA LYS A 109 -26.39 -12.30 -1.57
C LYS A 109 -24.95 -11.78 -1.69
N PHE A 110 -24.76 -10.48 -1.89
CA PHE A 110 -23.45 -9.84 -1.80
C PHE A 110 -23.31 -9.21 -0.41
N ARG A 111 -22.82 -9.97 0.57
CA ARG A 111 -22.30 -9.40 1.82
C ARG A 111 -20.83 -9.05 1.59
N LEU A 112 -20.54 -7.74 1.65
CA LEU A 112 -19.20 -7.19 1.80
C LEU A 112 -18.61 -7.62 3.15
#